data_AF-K7LSW3-F1
#
_entry.id   AF-K7LSW3-F1
#
_cell.length_a   1.000
_cell.length_b   1.000
_cell.length_c   1.000
_cell.angle_alpha   90.00
_cell.angle_beta   90.00
_cell.angle_gamma   90.00
#
_symmetry.space_group_name_H-M   'P 1'
#
loop_
_entity.id
_entity.type
_entity.pdbx_description
1 polymer ?
#
loop_
_entity_poly.entity_id
_entity_poly.type
_entity_poly.pdbx_seq_one_letter_code
_entity_poly.pdbx_strand_id
1 'polypeptide(L)'
;MASALGSRVESVRNSPLVRFSINFIRSFGSSSSSSAVSSAQNPKKSKRRKKNLLDVAEFLSNWGIGYHMAKTHWNEVSDEITKINLYKDGRHGDCF
;
A
#
# COMPACT_ATOMS: atom_id res chain seq x y z
N MET A 1 39.06 -27.33 -2.01
CA MET A 1 37.73 -27.82 -2.39
C MET A 1 37.27 -26.96 -3.57
N ALA A 2 37.17 -27.56 -4.76
CA ALA A 2 37.12 -26.87 -6.05
C ALA A 2 35.70 -26.80 -6.63
N SER A 3 35.41 -25.63 -7.22
CA SER A 3 34.54 -25.24 -8.34
C SER A 3 33.42 -26.16 -8.86
N ALA A 4 32.24 -25.58 -9.12
CA ALA A 4 31.68 -25.53 -10.50
C ALA A 4 30.50 -24.53 -10.62
N LEU A 5 30.59 -23.75 -11.69
CA LEU A 5 29.62 -22.77 -12.22
C LEU A 5 28.44 -23.45 -12.91
N GLY A 6 27.29 -22.79 -12.96
CA GLY A 6 26.18 -23.19 -13.83
C GLY A 6 25.26 -22.01 -14.15
N SER A 7 25.56 -21.30 -15.22
CA SER A 7 24.65 -20.33 -15.86
C SER A 7 23.74 -21.06 -16.85
N ARG A 8 22.46 -20.66 -16.90
CA ARG A 8 21.60 -20.93 -18.06
C ARG A 8 20.94 -19.63 -18.54
N VAL A 9 21.08 -19.47 -19.84
CA VAL A 9 20.61 -18.41 -20.75
C VAL A 9 19.18 -18.73 -21.20
N GLU A 10 18.61 -17.80 -21.97
CA GLU A 10 17.58 -17.92 -23.02
C GLU A 10 16.26 -17.23 -22.65
N SER A 11 16.10 -15.94 -22.98
CA SER A 11 15.67 -15.38 -24.28
C SER A 11 14.14 -15.40 -24.46
N VAL A 12 13.63 -14.27 -24.98
CA VAL A 12 12.54 -14.15 -25.96
C VAL A 12 11.51 -13.06 -25.61
N ARG A 13 11.41 -12.10 -26.56
CA ARG A 13 10.28 -11.21 -26.95
C ARG A 13 10.05 -9.88 -26.24
N ASN A 14 10.62 -8.84 -26.87
CA ASN A 14 9.91 -7.71 -27.51
C ASN A 14 8.40 -7.58 -27.24
N SER A 15 7.98 -6.42 -26.72
CA SER A 15 6.82 -5.60 -27.17
C SER A 15 6.67 -4.34 -26.30
N PRO A 16 6.90 -3.12 -26.82
CA PRO A 16 6.64 -1.88 -26.08
C PRO A 16 5.35 -1.22 -26.57
N LEU A 17 4.17 -1.66 -26.15
CA LEU A 17 2.91 -1.02 -26.57
C LEU A 17 1.79 -1.23 -25.54
N VAL A 18 1.74 -0.43 -24.47
CA VAL A 18 0.45 0.09 -23.98
C VAL A 18 0.67 1.44 -23.30
N ARG A 19 0.37 2.53 -24.02
CA ARG A 19 0.15 3.85 -23.46
C ARG A 19 -1.27 3.87 -22.90
N PHE A 20 -1.45 3.99 -21.59
CA PHE A 20 -2.73 4.38 -21.01
C PHE A 20 -2.60 5.79 -20.43
N SER A 21 -3.04 6.78 -21.22
CA SER A 21 -3.25 8.16 -20.78
C SER A 21 -4.64 8.23 -20.15
N ILE A 22 -4.71 8.43 -18.83
CA ILE A 22 -5.98 8.58 -18.10
C ILE A 22 -6.26 10.08 -17.94
N ASN A 23 -6.99 10.66 -18.89
CA ASN A 23 -7.55 12.00 -18.76
C ASN A 23 -8.91 11.92 -18.04
N PHE A 24 -8.93 12.07 -16.72
CA PHE A 24 -10.15 12.32 -15.97
C PHE A 24 -10.15 13.75 -15.43
N ILE A 25 -10.42 14.73 -16.31
CA ILE A 25 -10.84 16.07 -15.91
C ILE A 25 -12.37 16.07 -15.94
N ARG A 26 -12.99 15.86 -14.78
CA ARG A 26 -14.44 16.01 -14.60
C ARG A 26 -14.73 17.47 -14.27
N SER A 27 -15.15 18.22 -15.30
CA SER A 27 -15.67 19.58 -15.15
C SER A 27 -16.99 19.54 -14.36
N PHE A 28 -17.02 20.16 -13.18
CA PHE A 28 -18.26 20.45 -12.46
C PHE A 28 -18.73 21.86 -12.85
N GLY A 29 -19.63 21.92 -13.81
CA GLY A 29 -20.51 23.07 -14.02
C GLY A 29 -21.81 22.81 -13.27
N SER A 30 -22.12 23.61 -12.26
CA SER A 30 -23.49 23.72 -11.75
C SER A 30 -23.77 25.17 -11.36
N SER A 31 -24.66 25.75 -12.14
CA SER A 31 -25.26 27.06 -12.00
C SER A 31 -25.98 27.25 -10.66
N SER A 32 -25.87 28.47 -10.14
CA SER A 32 -26.56 29.01 -8.98
C SER A 32 -28.08 29.09 -9.19
N SER A 33 -28.88 28.50 -8.31
CA SER A 33 -30.16 29.07 -7.89
C SER A 33 -30.74 28.36 -6.66
N SER A 34 -31.33 29.17 -5.78
CA SER A 34 -32.32 28.83 -4.74
C SER A 34 -31.85 28.06 -3.50
N SER A 35 -31.83 28.83 -2.41
CA SER A 35 -31.80 28.45 -1.00
C SER A 35 -32.87 27.40 -0.64
N ALA A 36 -32.43 26.21 -0.25
CA ALA A 36 -33.21 25.29 0.56
C ALA A 36 -32.30 24.75 1.67
N VAL A 37 -32.63 25.11 2.91
CA VAL A 37 -31.96 24.68 4.12
C VAL A 37 -32.23 23.18 4.37
N SER A 38 -31.55 22.32 3.64
CA SER A 38 -31.54 20.88 3.92
C SER A 38 -30.54 20.60 5.04
N SER A 39 -31.09 20.24 6.20
CA SER A 39 -30.39 19.71 7.37
C SER A 39 -29.21 18.82 7.00
N ALA A 40 -27.99 19.35 7.13
CA ALA A 40 -26.78 18.60 6.90
C ALA A 40 -26.69 17.48 7.93
N GLN A 41 -27.06 16.27 7.52
CA GLN A 41 -26.75 15.04 8.24
C GLN A 41 -25.24 15.00 8.43
N ASN A 42 -24.81 15.26 9.66
CA ASN A 42 -23.43 15.11 10.10
C ASN A 42 -22.92 13.76 9.56
N PRO A 43 -21.91 13.70 8.67
CA PRO A 43 -21.37 12.43 8.23
C PRO A 43 -20.83 11.79 9.50
N LYS A 44 -21.55 10.79 10.03
CA LYS A 44 -21.14 10.00 11.19
C LYS A 44 -19.70 9.62 10.92
N LYS A 45 -18.76 10.22 11.66
CA LYS A 45 -17.32 9.99 11.51
C LYS A 45 -17.15 8.48 11.43
N SER A 46 -16.87 7.96 10.23
CA SER A 46 -16.58 6.56 10.03
C SER A 46 -15.49 6.22 11.03
N LYS A 47 -15.81 5.36 12.01
CA LYS A 47 -14.91 5.03 13.12
C LYS A 47 -13.62 4.52 12.50
N ARG A 48 -12.58 5.37 12.49
CA ARG A 48 -11.31 5.09 11.80
C ARG A 48 -10.80 3.76 12.34
N ARG A 49 -10.85 2.72 11.50
CA ARG A 49 -10.42 1.38 11.90
C ARG A 49 -8.91 1.41 12.11
N LYS A 50 -8.44 0.75 13.17
CA LYS A 50 -7.02 0.54 13.40
C LYS A 50 -6.49 -0.37 12.28
N LYS A 51 -5.37 0.00 11.68
CA LYS A 51 -4.65 -0.83 10.70
C LYS A 51 -3.78 -1.85 11.43
N ASN A 52 -3.56 -3.00 10.80
CA ASN A 52 -2.55 -3.97 11.23
C ASN A 52 -1.15 -3.51 10.75
N LEU A 53 -0.08 -4.10 11.29
CA LEU A 53 1.29 -3.90 10.86
C LEU A 53 1.47 -4.25 9.38
N LEU A 54 0.90 -5.39 8.93
CA LEU A 54 0.99 -5.82 7.54
C LEU A 54 0.26 -4.86 6.58
N ASP A 55 -0.88 -4.30 7.01
CA ASP A 55 -1.58 -3.27 6.23
C ASP A 55 -0.72 -2.00 6.05
N VAL A 56 0.21 -1.72 6.96
CA VAL A 56 1.15 -0.59 6.83
C VAL A 56 2.34 -0.98 5.98
N ALA A 57 2.86 -2.19 6.17
CA ALA A 57 3.98 -2.75 5.43
C ALA A 57 3.71 -2.89 3.93
N GLU A 58 2.49 -3.25 3.53
CA GLU A 58 2.07 -3.37 2.12
C GLU A 58 2.28 -2.06 1.34
N PHE A 59 2.16 -0.90 2.00
CA PHE A 59 2.37 0.40 1.36
C PHE A 59 3.85 0.78 1.19
N LEU A 60 4.79 0.03 1.79
CA LEU A 60 6.22 0.30 1.73
C LEU A 60 6.87 -0.55 0.64
N SER A 61 7.93 -0.01 0.02
CA SER A 61 8.74 -0.78 -0.91
C SER A 61 9.34 -2.00 -0.21
N ASN A 62 9.30 -3.16 -0.87
CA ASN A 62 9.81 -4.41 -0.31
C ASN A 62 9.20 -4.76 1.07
N TRP A 63 7.91 -4.44 1.28
CA TRP A 63 7.18 -4.68 2.53
C TRP A 63 7.77 -4.00 3.78
N GLY A 64 8.59 -2.97 3.59
CA GLY A 64 9.20 -2.26 4.72
C GLY A 64 10.32 -3.05 5.42
N ILE A 65 10.90 -4.06 4.76
CA ILE A 65 12.11 -4.71 5.26
C ILE A 65 13.24 -3.67 5.41
N GLY A 66 13.87 -3.59 6.58
CA GLY A 66 14.88 -2.61 6.98
C GLY A 66 14.34 -1.37 7.68
N TYR A 67 13.01 -1.24 7.84
CA TYR A 67 12.40 -0.10 8.52
C TYR A 67 12.10 -0.43 9.99
N HIS A 68 12.24 0.59 10.84
CA HIS A 68 11.82 0.50 12.23
C HIS A 68 10.33 0.79 12.40
N MET A 69 9.66 -0.06 13.16
CA MET A 69 8.28 0.10 13.56
C MET A 69 8.15 0.07 15.08
N ALA A 70 7.31 0.96 15.60
CA ALA A 70 6.98 1.02 17.02
C ALA A 70 5.48 1.23 17.20
N LYS A 71 4.95 0.75 18.32
CA LYS A 71 3.62 1.16 18.75
C LYS A 71 3.69 2.63 19.15
N THR A 72 2.63 3.39 18.87
CA THR A 72 2.59 4.85 19.13
C THR A 72 2.85 5.27 20.58
N HIS A 73 2.74 4.37 21.56
CA HIS A 73 3.01 4.65 22.98
C HIS A 73 4.36 4.09 23.46
N TRP A 74 5.18 3.54 22.57
CA TRP A 74 6.55 3.09 22.86
C TRP A 74 7.52 4.14 22.32
N ASN A 75 8.06 4.98 23.20
CA ASN A 75 8.88 6.11 22.79
C ASN A 75 10.34 5.75 22.50
N GLU A 76 10.85 4.70 23.15
CA GLU A 76 12.28 4.33 23.12
C GLU A 76 12.52 2.94 22.54
N VAL A 77 11.45 2.24 22.13
CA VAL A 77 11.51 0.87 21.62
C VAL A 77 10.91 0.83 20.23
N SER A 78 11.71 0.43 19.26
CA SER A 78 11.29 0.18 17.89
C SER A 78 12.01 -1.06 17.37
N ASP A 79 11.25 -1.94 16.74
CA ASP A 79 11.79 -3.15 16.13
C ASP A 79 12.01 -2.92 14.64
N GLU A 80 13.08 -3.48 14.08
CA GLU A 80 13.32 -3.46 12.64
C GLU A 80 12.63 -4.65 11.98
N ILE A 81 11.95 -4.43 10.85
CA ILE A 81 11.42 -5.53 10.05
C ILE A 81 12.59 -6.17 9.29
N THR A 82 12.95 -7.40 9.63
CA THR A 82 13.94 -8.19 8.87
C THR A 82 13.28 -9.11 7.85
N LYS A 83 12.11 -9.69 8.17
CA LYS A 83 11.41 -10.61 7.27
C LYS A 83 9.92 -10.66 7.54
N ILE A 84 9.11 -10.75 6.49
CA ILE A 84 7.65 -10.95 6.58
C ILE A 84 7.27 -12.25 5.85
N ASN A 85 6.56 -13.14 6.56
CA ASN A 85 5.96 -14.34 5.99
C ASN A 85 4.44 -14.17 5.98
N LEU A 86 3.85 -14.02 4.79
CA LEU A 86 2.42 -13.84 4.63
C LEU A 86 1.67 -15.18 4.65
N TYR A 87 0.49 -15.16 5.25
CA TYR A 87 -0.50 -16.22 5.07
C TYR A 87 -1.20 -16.09 3.72
N LYS A 88 -2.03 -17.07 3.37
CA LYS A 88 -2.67 -17.17 2.05
C LYS A 88 -3.56 -15.97 1.68
N ASP A 89 -4.10 -15.28 2.69
CA ASP A 89 -4.97 -14.12 2.52
C ASP A 89 -4.20 -12.79 2.35
N GLY A 90 -2.89 -12.77 2.60
CA GLY A 90 -2.01 -11.60 2.44
C GLY A 90 -2.22 -10.48 3.47
N ARG A 91 -3.16 -10.65 4.41
CA ARG A 91 -3.49 -9.66 5.45
C ARG A 91 -2.91 -10.00 6.81
N HIS A 92 -2.54 -11.25 6.99
CA HIS A 92 -1.96 -11.79 8.20
C HIS A 92 -0.64 -12.46 7.84
N GLY A 93 0.22 -12.58 8.84
CA GLY A 93 1.53 -13.16 8.68
C GLY A 93 2.37 -12.95 9.91
N ASP A 94 3.55 -13.54 9.87
CA ASP A 94 4.56 -13.41 10.90
C ASP A 94 5.61 -12.40 10.45
N CYS A 95 5.97 -11.49 11.34
CA CYS A 95 7.02 -10.49 11.14
C CYS A 95 8.17 -10.79 12.11
N PHE A 96 9.38 -10.74 11.59
CA PHE A 96 10.64 -10.90 12.32
C PHE A 96 11.44 -9.62 12.23
#